data_AF-A0AAU0S660-F1
#
_entry.id   AF-A0AAU0S660-F1
#
_cell.length_a   1.000
_cell.length_b   1.000
_cell.length_c   1.000
_cell.angle_alpha   90.00
_cell.angle_beta   90.00
_cell.angle_gamma   90.00
#
_symmetry.space_group_name_H-M   'P 1'
#
loop_
_entity.id
_entity.type
_entity.pdbx_description
1 polymer ?
#
loop_
_entity_poly.entity_id
_entity_poly.type
_entity_poly.pdbx_seq_one_letter_code
_entity_poly.pdbx_strand_id
1 'polypeptide(L)'
;MSNTTVAAALQQRSAGVSVPQLDSLSNEAQFHLVVPVYDRQKNVIGALAGVTGLRAPNFLDDYIRNRYGRSGGYLLIAPRERLLIRGLSHSRYMEALPAAGINPGIDRYLQGYQAYAVIHQKSD
;
A
#
# COMPACT_ATOMS: atom_id res chain seq x y z
N MET A 1 15.69 -5.78 -6.15
CA MET A 1 15.48 -6.54 -4.91
C MET A 1 15.65 -5.61 -3.72
N SER A 2 14.59 -4.94 -3.26
CA SER A 2 14.58 -4.21 -1.99
C SER A 2 13.62 -4.92 -1.03
N ASN A 3 13.88 -6.20 -0.73
CA ASN A 3 13.00 -6.94 0.19
C ASN A 3 13.42 -6.67 1.65
N THR A 4 13.41 -5.39 2.02
CA THR A 4 13.78 -4.89 3.35
C THR A 4 12.92 -5.54 4.44
N THR A 5 11.67 -5.87 4.13
CA THR A 5 10.76 -6.53 5.07
C THR A 5 11.15 -7.97 5.36
N VAL A 6 11.63 -8.74 4.36
CA VAL A 6 12.19 -10.09 4.60
C VAL A 6 13.48 -10.02 5.41
N ALA A 7 14.37 -9.07 5.09
CA ALA A 7 15.58 -8.86 5.89
C ALA A 7 15.24 -8.50 7.35
N ALA A 8 14.24 -7.64 7.57
CA ALA A 8 13.77 -7.29 8.91
C ALA A 8 13.21 -8.51 9.67
N ALA A 9 12.45 -9.37 9.02
CA ALA A 9 11.98 -10.61 9.63
C ALA A 9 13.15 -11.52 10.04
N LEU A 10 14.12 -11.73 9.15
CA LEU A 10 15.24 -12.64 9.38
C LEU A 10 16.24 -12.11 10.42
N GLN A 11 16.57 -10.83 10.37
CA GLN A 11 17.67 -10.24 11.15
C GLN A 11 17.17 -9.55 12.42
N GLN A 12 16.02 -8.87 12.35
CA GLN A 12 15.48 -8.06 13.43
C GLN A 12 14.33 -8.75 14.15
N ARG A 13 13.94 -9.96 13.71
CA ARG A 13 12.83 -10.75 14.28
C ARG A 13 11.50 -10.00 14.26
N SER A 14 11.32 -9.12 13.26
CA SER A 14 10.20 -8.19 13.19
C SER A 14 9.24 -8.55 12.06
N ALA A 15 7.94 -8.55 12.35
CA ALA A 15 6.90 -8.66 11.33
C ALA A 15 6.71 -7.31 10.62
N GLY A 16 6.29 -7.33 9.35
CA GLY A 16 6.07 -6.08 8.61
C GLY A 16 5.28 -6.25 7.32
N VAL A 17 4.91 -5.11 6.75
CA VAL A 17 4.25 -5.00 5.45
C VAL A 17 5.24 -4.31 4.50
N SER A 18 5.45 -4.87 3.31
CA SER A 18 6.26 -4.21 2.28
C SER A 18 5.49 -3.03 1.70
N VAL A 19 6.23 -2.07 1.16
CA VAL A 19 5.65 -1.12 0.22
C VAL A 19 5.16 -1.87 -1.03
N PRO A 20 4.13 -1.37 -1.73
CA PRO A 20 3.76 -1.90 -3.03
C PRO A 20 4.91 -1.80 -4.02
N GLN A 21 5.13 -2.86 -4.78
CA GLN A 21 6.19 -2.95 -5.76
C GLN A 21 5.70 -3.71 -6.99
N LEU A 22 6.29 -3.42 -8.15
CA LEU A 22 6.13 -4.26 -9.33
C LEU A 22 7.01 -5.49 -9.17
N ASP A 23 6.41 -6.66 -9.34
CA ASP A 23 7.13 -7.90 -9.44
C ASP A 23 7.97 -7.93 -10.73
N SER A 24 9.26 -8.22 -10.63
CA SER A 24 10.17 -8.15 -11.77
C SER A 24 9.93 -9.24 -12.83
N LEU A 25 9.24 -10.33 -12.46
CA LEU A 25 9.01 -11.47 -13.36
C LEU A 25 7.63 -11.37 -14.02
N SER A 26 6.59 -11.12 -13.23
CA SER A 26 5.21 -11.08 -13.68
C SER A 26 4.75 -9.68 -14.09
N ASN A 27 5.52 -8.64 -13.77
CA ASN A 27 5.13 -7.23 -13.93
C ASN A 27 3.79 -6.89 -13.23
N GLU A 28 3.46 -7.63 -12.17
CA GLU A 28 2.27 -7.39 -11.38
C GLU A 28 2.58 -6.55 -10.16
N ALA A 29 1.72 -5.56 -9.89
CA ALA A 29 1.80 -4.77 -8.66
C ALA A 29 1.38 -5.63 -7.48
N GLN A 30 2.22 -5.69 -6.44
CA GLN A 30 1.98 -6.52 -5.26
C GLN A 30 2.60 -5.92 -4.00
N PHE A 31 2.12 -6.34 -2.83
CA PHE A 31 2.78 -6.10 -1.55
C PHE A 31 2.83 -7.38 -0.72
N HIS A 32 3.75 -7.44 0.24
CA HIS A 32 4.03 -8.63 1.04
C HIS A 32 3.74 -8.38 2.52
N LEU A 33 3.08 -9.33 3.17
CA LEU A 33 2.99 -9.43 4.63
C LEU A 33 4.02 -10.46 5.08
N VAL A 34 5.01 -10.05 5.88
CA VAL A 34 6.15 -10.90 6.23
C VAL A 34 6.24 -11.09 7.74
N VAL A 35 6.41 -12.34 8.17
CA VAL A 35 6.61 -12.69 9.58
C VAL A 35 7.81 -13.63 9.73
N PRO A 36 8.60 -13.50 10.80
CA PRO A 36 9.65 -14.47 11.13
C PRO A 36 9.05 -15.82 11.53
N VAL A 37 9.71 -16.90 11.13
CA VAL A 37 9.39 -18.28 11.55
C VAL A 37 10.43 -18.73 12.57
N TYR A 38 9.96 -19.31 13.67
CA TYR A 38 10.78 -19.69 14.81
C TYR A 38 10.86 -21.20 15.00
N ASP A 39 12.02 -21.70 15.44
CA ASP A 39 12.15 -23.05 16.00
C ASP A 39 11.60 -23.13 17.44
N ARG A 40 11.73 -24.31 18.06
CA ARG A 40 11.31 -24.54 19.45
C ARG A 40 12.13 -23.74 20.47
N GLN A 41 13.33 -23.30 20.10
CA GLN A 41 14.26 -22.52 20.92
C GLN A 41 14.10 -21.00 20.70
N LYS A 42 13.11 -20.58 19.91
CA LYS A 42 12.85 -19.17 19.51
C LYS A 42 13.96 -18.55 18.67
N ASN A 43 14.76 -19.34 17.97
CA ASN A 43 15.65 -18.84 16.93
C ASN A 43 14.86 -18.63 15.65
N VAL A 44 15.20 -17.58 14.89
CA VAL A 44 14.63 -17.37 13.56
C VAL A 44 15.25 -18.38 12.60
N ILE A 45 14.41 -19.21 11.99
CA ILE A 45 14.82 -20.24 11.02
C ILE A 45 14.35 -19.94 9.59
N GLY A 46 13.60 -18.86 9.41
CA GLY A 46 13.10 -18.42 8.11
C GLY A 46 12.12 -17.26 8.23
N ALA A 47 11.50 -16.93 7.11
CA ALA A 47 10.42 -15.95 7.04
C ALA A 47 9.28 -16.51 6.17
N LEU A 48 8.05 -16.26 6.59
CA LEU A 48 6.85 -16.54 5.81
C LEU A 48 6.37 -15.22 5.20
N ALA A 49 6.21 -15.19 3.87
CA ALA A 49 5.70 -14.04 3.14
C ALA A 49 4.36 -14.38 2.46
N GLY A 50 3.30 -13.69 2.86
CA GLY A 50 2.03 -13.68 2.14
C GLY A 50 2.07 -12.60 1.05
N VAL A 51 1.82 -12.98 -0.19
CA VAL A 51 1.85 -12.07 -1.34
C VAL A 51 0.44 -11.66 -1.73
N THR A 52 0.17 -10.36 -1.85
CA THR A 52 -1.12 -9.84 -2.32
C THR A 52 -0.92 -9.08 -3.62
N GLY A 53 -1.42 -9.64 -4.72
CA GLY A 53 -1.49 -8.98 -6.01
C GLY A 53 -2.59 -7.91 -6.03
N LEU A 54 -2.26 -6.73 -6.54
CA LEU A 54 -3.15 -5.56 -6.58
C LEU A 54 -3.97 -5.46 -7.87
N ARG A 55 -3.72 -6.32 -8.87
CA ARG A 55 -4.43 -6.32 -10.15
C ARG A 55 -5.64 -7.26 -10.16
N ALA A 56 -5.51 -8.43 -9.54
CA ALA A 56 -6.60 -9.37 -9.36
C ALA A 56 -7.45 -9.04 -8.10
N PRO A 57 -8.68 -9.57 -8.00
CA PRO A 57 -9.46 -9.49 -6.77
C PRO A 57 -8.68 -10.05 -5.57
N ASN A 58 -8.69 -9.32 -4.47
CA ASN A 58 -8.01 -9.66 -3.21
C ASN A 58 -8.80 -9.15 -2.01
N PHE A 59 -8.30 -9.35 -0.79
CA PHE A 59 -9.02 -8.99 0.43
C PHE A 59 -9.30 -7.48 0.58
N LEU A 60 -8.55 -6.59 -0.09
CA LEU A 60 -8.78 -5.14 -0.05
C LEU A 60 -10.06 -4.75 -0.77
N ASP A 61 -10.50 -5.57 -1.71
CA ASP A 61 -11.65 -5.30 -2.55
C ASP A 61 -12.95 -5.14 -1.76
N ASP A 62 -13.14 -5.92 -0.70
CA ASP A 62 -14.34 -5.84 0.13
C ASP A 62 -14.40 -4.52 0.92
N TYR A 63 -13.26 -3.85 1.13
CA TYR A 63 -13.22 -2.57 1.83
C TYR A 63 -13.25 -1.40 0.85
N ILE A 64 -12.52 -1.49 -0.26
CA ILE A 64 -12.38 -0.39 -1.22
C ILE A 64 -13.58 -0.30 -2.17
N ARG A 65 -14.17 -1.44 -2.58
CA ARG A 65 -15.35 -1.45 -3.46
C ARG A 65 -16.65 -1.09 -2.74
N ASN A 66 -16.68 -1.24 -1.42
CA ASN A 66 -17.82 -0.80 -0.64
C ASN A 66 -17.91 0.74 -0.68
N ARG A 67 -19.01 1.23 -1.26
CA ARG A 67 -19.23 2.67 -1.40
C ARG A 67 -19.39 3.31 -0.02
N TYR A 68 -18.76 4.46 0.16
CA TYR A 68 -19.08 5.34 1.26
C TYR A 68 -20.32 6.15 0.89
N GLY A 69 -21.47 5.75 1.42
CA GLY A 69 -22.76 6.35 1.04
C GLY A 69 -23.12 6.07 -0.42
N ARG A 70 -23.76 7.04 -1.10
CA ARG A 70 -24.25 6.84 -2.49
C ARG A 70 -23.15 6.96 -3.55
N SER A 71 -22.19 7.87 -3.35
CA SER A 71 -21.20 8.26 -4.36
C SER A 71 -19.75 8.29 -3.87
N GLY A 72 -19.50 8.09 -2.58
CA GLY A 72 -18.15 8.08 -2.02
C GLY A 72 -17.50 6.70 -2.10
N GLY A 73 -16.22 6.65 -1.75
CA GLY A 73 -15.51 5.42 -1.49
C GLY A 73 -14.12 5.69 -0.91
N TYR A 74 -13.24 4.71 -0.99
CA TYR A 74 -11.95 4.72 -0.31
C TYR A 74 -10.77 4.76 -1.28
N LEU A 75 -9.69 5.39 -0.82
CA LEU A 75 -8.39 5.36 -1.47
C LEU A 75 -7.38 4.74 -0.50
N LEU A 76 -6.49 3.90 -1.02
CA LEU A 76 -5.37 3.36 -0.25
C LEU A 76 -4.07 3.99 -0.76
N ILE A 77 -3.31 4.62 0.13
CA ILE A 77 -2.12 5.41 -0.19
C ILE A 77 -0.94 4.91 0.64
N ALA A 78 0.25 4.85 0.05
CA ALA A 78 1.53 4.66 0.73
C ALA A 78 2.18 6.04 0.94
N PRO A 79 2.08 6.66 2.14
CA PRO A 79 2.37 8.08 2.28
C PRO A 79 3.84 8.43 2.11
N ARG A 80 4.73 7.55 2.59
CA ARG A 80 6.19 7.74 2.53
C ARG A 80 6.69 7.70 1.09
N GLU A 81 6.07 6.85 0.27
CA GLU A 81 6.36 6.65 -1.15
C GLU A 81 5.58 7.62 -2.06
N ARG A 82 4.69 8.43 -1.48
CA ARG A 82 3.76 9.32 -2.20
C ARG A 82 3.02 8.60 -3.33
N LEU A 83 2.52 7.41 -3.03
CA LEU A 83 1.97 6.49 -4.04
C LEU A 83 0.51 6.16 -3.74
N LEU A 84 -0.38 6.30 -4.73
CA LEU A 84 -1.72 5.75 -4.69
C LEU A 84 -1.63 4.25 -5.00
N ILE A 85 -1.88 3.41 -4.00
CA ILE A 85 -1.87 1.95 -4.14
C ILE A 85 -3.08 1.50 -4.95
N ARG A 86 -4.27 1.98 -4.57
CA ARG A 86 -5.54 1.68 -5.24
C ARG A 86 -6.54 2.82 -5.03
N GLY A 87 -7.24 3.19 -6.10
CA GLY A 87 -8.30 4.20 -6.09
C GLY A 87 -9.71 3.67 -6.36
N LEU A 88 -10.68 4.60 -6.44
CA LEU A 88 -12.11 4.31 -6.68
C LEU A 88 -12.40 3.68 -8.04
N SER A 89 -11.64 4.08 -9.07
CA SER A 89 -11.69 3.47 -10.39
C SER A 89 -10.66 2.34 -10.46
N HIS A 90 -11.04 1.21 -11.06
CA HIS A 90 -10.15 0.06 -11.27
C HIS A 90 -8.91 0.40 -12.12
N SER A 91 -8.92 1.52 -12.84
CA SER A 91 -7.77 2.01 -13.62
C SER A 91 -6.71 2.74 -12.80
N ARG A 92 -6.98 3.09 -11.54
CA ARG A 92 -6.07 3.89 -10.71
C ARG A 92 -5.36 3.00 -9.68
N TYR A 93 -4.23 2.44 -10.09
CA TYR A 93 -3.33 1.65 -9.24
C TYR A 93 -1.89 2.06 -9.50
N MET A 94 -1.05 2.00 -8.46
CA MET A 94 0.37 2.37 -8.54
C MET A 94 0.62 3.76 -9.17
N GLU A 95 -0.28 4.72 -8.93
CA GLU A 95 -0.19 6.07 -9.50
C GLU A 95 0.64 6.97 -8.56
N ALA A 96 1.67 7.62 -9.10
CA ALA A 96 2.43 8.60 -8.35
C ALA A 96 1.55 9.81 -8.02
N LEU A 97 1.50 10.20 -6.75
CA LEU A 97 0.84 11.45 -6.36
C LEU A 97 1.70 12.64 -6.82
N PRO A 98 1.11 13.85 -6.97
CA PRO A 98 1.86 15.04 -7.34
C PRO A 98 3.10 15.24 -6.46
N ALA A 99 4.15 15.83 -7.02
CA ALA A 99 5.36 16.17 -6.27
C ALA A 99 5.02 17.09 -5.07
N ALA A 100 5.88 17.06 -4.06
CA ALA A 100 5.72 17.92 -2.87
C ALA A 100 5.66 19.40 -3.29
N GLY A 101 4.74 20.16 -2.69
CA GLY A 101 4.50 21.57 -2.99
C GLY A 101 3.48 21.83 -4.10
N ILE A 102 3.14 20.83 -4.93
CA ILE A 102 2.15 20.99 -6.02
C ILE A 102 0.72 21.03 -5.48
N ASN A 103 0.42 20.21 -4.47
CA ASN A 103 -0.90 20.17 -3.84
C ASN A 103 -0.76 20.17 -2.31
N PRO A 104 -0.88 21.34 -1.66
CA PRO A 104 -0.77 21.46 -0.21
C PRO A 104 -1.79 20.62 0.57
N GLY A 105 -2.93 20.28 -0.03
CA GLY A 105 -3.92 19.39 0.57
C GLY A 105 -3.39 17.96 0.68
N ILE A 106 -2.85 17.43 -0.42
CA ILE A 106 -2.20 16.11 -0.45
C ILE A 106 -0.98 16.09 0.47
N ASP A 107 -0.16 17.13 0.46
CA ASP A 107 1.05 17.18 1.30
C ASP A 107 0.73 17.09 2.78
N ARG A 108 -0.28 17.83 3.26
CA ARG A 108 -0.72 17.73 4.66
C ARG A 108 -1.23 16.32 4.99
N TYR A 109 -2.01 15.71 4.11
CA TYR A 109 -2.50 14.34 4.32
C TYR A 109 -1.34 13.35 4.44
N LEU A 110 -0.34 13.44 3.57
CA LEU A 110 0.84 12.57 3.58
C LEU A 110 1.70 12.75 4.84
N GLN A 111 1.60 13.89 5.52
CA GLN A 111 2.23 14.17 6.80
C GLN A 111 1.41 13.65 8.02
N GLY A 112 0.33 12.91 7.78
CA GLY A 112 -0.50 12.32 8.83
C GLY A 112 -1.65 13.21 9.31
N TYR A 113 -1.92 14.32 8.64
CA TYR A 113 -3.07 15.16 8.95
C TYR A 113 -4.38 14.45 8.60
N GLN A 114 -5.20 14.18 9.61
CA GLN A 114 -6.52 13.55 9.45
C GLN A 114 -7.60 14.63 9.43
N ALA A 115 -8.12 14.95 8.24
CA ALA A 115 -9.21 15.91 8.08
C ALA A 115 -9.97 15.65 6.78
N TYR A 116 -11.00 16.46 6.54
CA TYR A 116 -11.69 16.54 5.26
C TYR A 116 -11.15 17.71 4.43
N ALA A 117 -11.24 17.58 3.11
CA ALA A 117 -10.99 18.66 2.17
C ALA A 117 -12.08 18.66 1.10
N VAL A 118 -12.45 19.85 0.62
CA VAL A 118 -13.32 20.01 -0.55
C VAL A 118 -12.44 20.32 -1.74
N ILE A 119 -12.49 19.47 -2.76
CA ILE A 119 -11.73 19.64 -3.99
C ILE A 119 -12.73 19.91 -5.11
N HIS A 120 -12.64 21.09 -5.72
CA HIS A 120 -13.40 21.41 -6.93
C HIS A 120 -12.61 20.92 -8.14
N GLN A 121 -13.10 19.87 -8.79
CA GLN A 121 -12.53 19.43 -10.06
C GLN A 121 -13.23 20.22 -11.17
N LYS A 122 -12.47 21.00 -11.95
CA LYS A 122 -12.98 21.57 -13.20
C LYS A 122 -13.15 20.43 -14.19
N SER A 123 -14.36 20.26 -14.71
CA SER A 123 -14.61 19.45 -15.89
C SER A 123 -14.10 20.25 -17.09
N ASP A 124 -13.20 19.69 -17.88
CA ASP A 124 -12.87 20.19 -19.21
C ASP A 124 -14.03 19.89 -20.18
#